data_AF-A0A6P1Q249-F1
#
_entry.id   AF-A0A6P1Q249-F1
#
_cell.length_a   1.000
_cell.length_b   1.000
_cell.length_c   1.000
_cell.angle_alpha   90.00
_cell.angle_beta   90.00
_cell.angle_gamma   90.00
#
_symmetry.space_group_name_H-M   'P 1'
#
loop_
_entity.id
_entity.type
_entity.pdbx_description
1 polymer ?
#
loop_
_entity_poly.entity_id
_entity_poly.type
_entity_poly.pdbx_seq_one_letter_code
_entity_poly.pdbx_strand_id
1 'polypeptide(L)' 'MLNSENDLFEVDESALQAIIAAERKECALAVALRLGAIALRINTLDLNGTEAAELLRQEAECYEREMWELH' A
#
# COMPACT_ATOMS: atom_id res chain seq x y z
N MET A 1 18.03 31.96 -33.05
CA MET A 1 17.76 30.51 -33.14
C MET A 1 18.07 29.95 -31.76
N LEU A 2 17.05 29.57 -30.98
CA LEU A 2 17.25 28.96 -29.66
C LEU A 2 17.34 27.46 -29.88
N ASN A 3 18.53 26.93 -29.65
CA ASN A 3 18.77 25.51 -29.54
C ASN A 3 18.15 25.09 -28.21
N SER A 4 16.90 24.63 -28.24
CA SER A 4 16.28 24.00 -27.08
C SER A 4 16.94 22.63 -26.96
N GLU A 5 18.08 22.59 -26.26
CA GLU A 5 18.70 21.37 -25.78
C GLU A 5 17.64 20.64 -24.98
N ASN A 6 17.03 19.66 -25.65
CA ASN A 6 16.25 18.62 -25.02
C ASN A 6 17.28 17.78 -24.26
N ASP A 7 17.71 18.26 -23.09
CA ASP A 7 18.35 17.46 -22.07
C ASP A 7 17.34 16.37 -21.73
N LEU A 8 17.47 15.27 -22.47
CA LEU A 8 16.83 14.00 -22.20
C LEU A 8 17.26 13.68 -20.77
N PHE A 9 16.33 13.85 -19.83
CA PHE A 9 16.42 13.19 -18.54
C PHE A 9 16.48 11.70 -18.85
N GLU A 10 17.69 11.16 -18.99
CA GLU A 10 17.94 9.73 -18.97
C GLU A 10 17.61 9.31 -17.55
N VAL A 11 16.33 9.01 -17.32
CA VAL A 11 15.88 8.40 -16.08
C VAL A 11 16.60 7.07 -16.02
N ASP A 12 17.57 6.98 -15.12
CA ASP A 12 18.28 5.74 -14.83
C ASP A 12 17.22 4.69 -14.48
N GLU A 13 17.00 3.76 -15.42
CA GLU A 13 16.01 2.69 -15.28
C GLU A 13 16.29 1.87 -14.01
N SER A 14 17.56 1.70 -13.63
CA SER A 14 17.94 1.01 -12.40
C SER A 14 17.49 1.79 -11.17
N ALA A 15 17.67 3.12 -11.16
CA ALA A 15 17.20 3.98 -10.09
C ALA A 15 15.67 3.96 -9.97
N LEU A 16 14.95 4.01 -11.09
CA LEU A 16 13.49 3.90 -11.12
C LEU A 16 13.00 2.55 -10.58
N GLN A 17 13.62 1.45 -10.99
CA GLN A 17 13.29 0.11 -10.49
C GLN A 17 13.56 -0.01 -8.98
N ALA A 18 14.64 0.60 -8.48
CA ALA A 18 14.94 0.61 -7.05
C ALA A 18 13.88 1.36 -6.24
N ILE A 19 13.39 2.50 -6.73
CA ILE A 19 12.31 3.27 -6.09
C ILE A 19 11.01 2.44 -6.06
N ILE A 20 10.63 1.82 -7.18
CA ILE A 20 9.43 0.97 -7.25
C ILE A 20 9.54 -0.23 -6.30
N ALA A 21 10.72 -0.84 -6.19
CA ALA A 21 10.95 -1.96 -5.29
C ALA A 21 10.88 -1.55 -3.81
N ALA A 22 11.40 -0.37 -3.46
CA ALA A 22 11.31 0.19 -2.13
C ALA A 22 9.84 0.45 -1.75
N GLU A 23 9.09 1.13 -2.62
CA GLU A 23 7.66 1.41 -2.42
C GLU A 23 6.85 0.11 -2.22
N ARG A 24 7.07 -0.90 -3.06
CA ARG A 24 6.42 -2.21 -2.92
C ARG A 24 6.74 -2.88 -1.58
N LYS A 25 7.97 -2.76 -1.11
CA LYS A 25 8.39 -3.33 0.17
C LYS A 25 7.73 -2.61 1.35
N GLU A 26 7.68 -1.28 1.31
CA GLU A 26 7.02 -0.48 2.35
C GLU A 26 5.52 -0.75 2.38
N CYS A 27 4.87 -0.78 1.21
CA CYS A 27 3.46 -1.16 1.07
C CYS A 27 3.18 -2.57 1.62
N ALA A 28 4.01 -3.57 1.25
CA ALA A 28 3.86 -4.94 1.76
C ALA A 28 4.01 -5.01 3.28
N LEU A 29 4.95 -4.25 3.86
CA LEU A 29 5.14 -4.18 5.31
C LEU A 29 3.93 -3.54 6.01
N ALA A 30 3.40 -2.43 5.47
CA ALA A 30 2.23 -1.77 6.02
C ALA A 30 1.00 -2.69 6.02
N VAL A 31 0.77 -3.40 4.92
CA VAL A 31 -0.30 -4.41 4.80
C VAL A 31 -0.10 -5.54 5.83
N ALA A 32 1.12 -6.06 5.97
CA ALA A 32 1.40 -7.14 6.91
C ALA A 32 1.13 -6.72 8.37
N LEU A 33 1.53 -5.50 8.77
CA LEU A 33 1.29 -4.98 10.11
C LEU A 33 -0.21 -4.85 10.42
N ARG A 34 -0.99 -4.33 9.47
CA ARG A 34 -2.44 -4.18 9.65
C ARG A 34 -3.16 -5.53 9.67
N LEU A 35 -2.78 -6.48 8.82
CA LEU A 35 -3.30 -7.85 8.89
C LEU A 35 -3.04 -8.48 10.26
N GLY A 36 -1.85 -8.26 10.83
CA GLY A 36 -1.53 -8.67 12.20
C GLY A 36 -2.44 -8.01 13.24
N ALA A 37 -2.73 -6.71 13.10
CA ALA A 37 -3.63 -5.99 14.00
C ALA A 37 -5.09 -6.50 13.92
N ILE A 38 -5.58 -6.79 12.72
CA ILE A 38 -6.90 -7.41 12.51
C ILE A 38 -6.97 -8.78 13.17
N ALA A 39 -5.97 -9.62 12.95
CA ALA A 39 -5.92 -10.96 13.56
C ALA A 39 -5.88 -10.88 15.09
N LEU A 40 -5.12 -9.92 15.65
CA LEU A 40 -5.10 -9.67 17.08
C LEU A 40 -6.48 -9.23 17.59
N ARG A 41 -7.17 -8.35 16.87
CA ARG A 41 -8.50 -7.84 17.25
C ARG A 41 -9.57 -8.92 17.19
N ILE A 42 -9.54 -9.79 16.17
CA ILE A 42 -10.41 -10.97 16.07
C ILE A 42 -10.24 -11.87 17.30
N ASN A 43 -9.00 -12.20 17.65
CA ASN A 43 -8.71 -13.05 18.82
C ASN A 43 -9.06 -12.38 20.15
N THR A 44 -8.73 -11.09 20.31
CA THR A 44 -8.95 -10.37 21.57
C THR A 44 -10.43 -10.17 21.88
N LEU A 45 -11.26 -10.01 20.84
CA LEU A 45 -12.70 -9.83 20.98
C LEU A 45 -13.48 -11.15 20.87
N ASP A 46 -12.80 -12.29 20.71
CA ASP A 46 -13.39 -13.61 20.50
C ASP A 46 -14.48 -13.60 19.42
N LEU A 47 -14.19 -12.92 18.30
CA LEU A 47 -15.16 -12.74 17.23
C LEU A 47 -15.49 -14.08 16.58
N ASN A 48 -16.79 -14.32 16.36
CA ASN A 48 -17.22 -15.46 15.58
C ASN A 48 -16.92 -15.26 14.07
N GLY A 49 -17.06 -16.32 13.28
CA GLY A 49 -16.72 -16.28 11.85
C GLY A 49 -17.45 -15.19 11.06
N THR A 50 -18.70 -14.87 11.41
CA THR A 50 -19.46 -13.80 10.75
C THR A 50 -18.93 -12.43 11.13
N GLU A 51 -18.65 -12.20 12.41
CA GLU A 51 -18.10 -10.94 12.91
C GLU A 51 -16.70 -10.67 12.37
N ALA A 52 -15.86 -11.71 12.30
CA ALA A 52 -14.54 -11.64 11.70
C ALA A 52 -14.61 -11.30 10.19
N ALA A 53 -15.53 -11.92 9.45
CA ALA A 53 -15.72 -11.64 8.04
C ALA A 53 -16.21 -10.20 7.79
N GLU A 54 -17.12 -9.71 8.61
CA GLU A 54 -17.61 -8.34 8.53
C GLU A 54 -16.51 -7.31 8.86
N LEU A 55 -15.70 -7.58 9.88
CA LEU A 55 -14.55 -6.73 10.22
C LEU A 55 -13.53 -6.70 9.07
N LEU A 56 -13.24 -7.85 8.44
CA LEU A 56 -12.37 -7.90 7.26
C LEU A 56 -12.92 -7.09 6.09
N ARG A 57 -14.24 -7.14 5.85
CA ARG A 57 -14.91 -6.36 4.80
C ARG A 57 -14.78 -4.85 5.07
N GLN A 58 -15.02 -4.43 6.30
CA GLN A 58 -14.90 -3.02 6.69
C GLN A 58 -13.46 -2.51 6.52
N GLU A 59 -12.47 -3.33 6.87
CA GLU A 59 -11.06 -2.96 6.66
C GLU A 59 -10.72 -2.92 5.17
N ALA A 60 -11.24 -3.84 4.35
CA ALA A 60 -11.10 -3.82 2.90
C ALA A 60 -11.62 -2.51 2.27
N GLU A 61 -12.81 -2.07 2.66
CA GLU A 61 -13.36 -0.79 2.21
C GLU A 61 -12.55 0.41 2.71
N CYS A 62 -11.93 0.29 3.89
CA CYS A 62 -11.02 1.31 4.40
C CYS A 62 -9.74 1.40 3.57
N TYR A 63 -9.15 0.26 3.17
CA TYR A 63 -8.00 0.22 2.27
C TYR A 63 -8.30 0.86 0.93
N GLU A 64 -9.46 0.55 0.35
CA GLU A 64 -9.86 1.16 -0.92
C GLU A 64 -9.98 2.67 -0.80
N ARG A 65 -10.62 3.19 0.27
CA ARG A 65 -10.73 4.64 0.49
C ARG A 65 -9.36 5.31 0.66
N GLU A 66 -8.49 4.74 1.48
CA GLU A 66 -7.16 5.29 1.74
C GLU A 66 -6.27 5.30 0.48
N MET A 67 -6.46 4.32 -0.42
CA MET A 67 -5.81 4.31 -1.74
C MET A 67 -6.20 5.53 -2.59
N TRP A 68 -7.44 6.00 -2.50
CA TRP A 68 -7.93 7.17 -3.24
C TRP A 68 -7.56 8.50 -2.58
N GLU A 69 -7.32 8.52 -1.26
CA GLU A 69 -6.93 9.73 -0.51
C GLU A 69 -5.43 10.05 -0.61
N LEU A 70 -4.60 9.08 -1.02
CA LEU A 70 -3.15 9.21 -1.18
C LEU A 70 -2.70 9.66 -2.59
N HIS A 71 -3.60 10.16 -3.43
CA HIS A 71 -3.32 10.71 -4.78
C HIS A 71 -3.89 12.12 -4.94
#